data_AF-A0A7C5N4L0-F1
#
_entry.id   AF-A0A7C5N4L0-F1
#
_cell.length_a   1.000
_cell.length_b   1.000
_cell.length_c   1.000
_cell.angle_alpha   90.00
_cell.angle_beta   90.00
_cell.angle_gamma   90.00
#
_symmetry.space_group_name_H-M   'P 1'
#
loop_
_entity.id
_entity.type
_entity.pdbx_description
1 polymer ?
#
loop_
_entity_poly.entity_id
_entity_poly.type
_entity_poly.pdbx_seq_one_letter_code
_entity_poly.pdbx_strand_id
1 'polypeptide(L)'
;MNAASQEHSPDSELLPRFLDRVSEDLRILARLHDREPDDALVRELRAIDFPGSLTLPLDDGAGREACMIMAHALEMLPDKIGQSVLDELAADYASIYLNHGVGASPQESVWTDEDGLICQDSMFQVRQWYQAHGLEVPDWRKRPDDHLVYQLQFVAHLLMEKETEEALQQAATFLDEHLLRWLGPFARRVAGRCATPWFAGAATLTAAYMESLRDILAEILQQPRPTPEEIEARMKPKRPVEEVPVAFMPGMGPVV
;
A
#
# COMPACT_ATOMS: atom_id res chain seq x y z
N MET A 1 46.89 -8.35 21.74
CA MET A 1 45.91 -7.55 20.98
C MET A 1 45.29 -8.46 19.94
N ASN A 2 44.18 -9.13 20.28
CA ASN A 2 43.43 -9.95 19.33
C ASN A 2 42.26 -9.10 18.82
N ALA A 3 42.34 -8.72 17.55
CA ALA A 3 41.18 -8.30 16.78
C ALA A 3 40.41 -9.58 16.45
N ALA A 4 39.29 -9.80 17.17
CA ALA A 4 38.34 -10.83 16.81
C ALA A 4 37.75 -10.44 15.45
N SER A 5 38.15 -11.17 14.41
CA SER A 5 37.49 -11.13 13.11
C SER A 5 36.10 -11.72 13.33
N GLN A 6 35.06 -10.90 13.23
CA GLN A 6 33.69 -11.38 13.21
C GLN A 6 33.48 -12.12 11.88
N GLU A 7 33.48 -13.44 11.93
CA GLU A 7 32.99 -14.27 10.82
C GLU A 7 31.47 -14.05 10.73
N HIS A 8 31.03 -13.26 9.74
CA HIS A 8 29.62 -13.17 9.37
C HIS A 8 29.18 -14.51 8.77
N SER A 9 28.32 -15.24 9.48
CA SER A 9 27.75 -16.50 8.98
C SER A 9 26.87 -16.21 7.75
N PRO A 10 26.90 -17.03 6.69
CA PRO A 10 26.01 -16.85 5.53
C PRO A 10 24.52 -16.77 5.90
N ASP A 11 24.12 -17.41 7.01
CA ASP A 11 22.73 -17.38 7.51
C ASP A 11 22.34 -16.01 8.10
N SER A 12 23.30 -15.23 8.60
CA SER A 12 23.05 -13.89 9.16
C SER A 12 22.69 -12.84 8.10
N GLU A 13 23.01 -13.09 6.83
CA GLU A 13 22.69 -12.18 5.72
C GLU A 13 21.44 -12.59 4.92
N LEU A 14 20.78 -13.70 5.27
CA LEU A 14 19.62 -14.19 4.51
C LEU A 14 18.40 -13.29 4.66
N LEU A 15 18.03 -12.94 5.89
CA LEU A 15 16.89 -12.07 6.17
C LEU A 15 17.06 -10.67 5.56
N PRO A 16 18.21 -9.98 5.73
CA PRO A 16 18.42 -8.67 5.11
C PRO A 16 18.29 -8.70 3.59
N ARG A 17 18.91 -9.69 2.92
CA ARG A 17 18.80 -9.84 1.46
C ARG A 17 17.38 -10.16 1.00
N PHE A 18 16.63 -10.91 1.80
CA PHE A 18 15.22 -11.18 1.54
C PHE A 18 14.39 -9.90 1.64
N LEU A 19 14.56 -9.12 2.72
CA LEU A 19 13.85 -7.85 2.91
C LEU A 19 14.18 -6.82 1.82
N ASP A 20 15.43 -6.75 1.38
CA ASP A 20 15.86 -5.89 0.26
C ASP A 20 15.07 -6.24 -1.01
N ARG A 21 14.94 -7.53 -1.34
CA ARG A 21 14.20 -8.00 -2.52
C ARG A 21 12.69 -7.80 -2.39
N VAL A 22 12.13 -8.00 -1.20
CA VAL A 22 10.71 -7.67 -0.92
C VAL A 22 10.46 -6.16 -1.08
N SER A 23 11.41 -5.30 -0.68
CA SER A 23 11.33 -3.86 -0.92
C SER A 23 11.34 -3.53 -2.43
N GLU A 24 12.13 -4.25 -3.23
CA GLU A 24 12.11 -4.12 -4.69
C GLU A 24 10.76 -4.52 -5.30
N ASP A 25 10.18 -5.64 -4.89
CA ASP A 25 8.83 -6.05 -5.30
C ASP A 25 7.80 -4.98 -4.97
N LEU A 26 7.82 -4.43 -3.75
CA LEU A 26 6.90 -3.38 -3.30
C LEU A 26 7.01 -2.12 -4.16
N ARG A 27 8.21 -1.76 -4.63
CA ARG A 27 8.40 -0.63 -5.56
C ARG A 27 7.79 -0.92 -6.92
N ILE A 28 7.90 -2.16 -7.42
CA ILE A 28 7.23 -2.57 -8.67
C ILE A 28 5.71 -2.47 -8.49
N LEU A 29 5.16 -3.03 -7.41
CA LEU A 29 3.73 -2.94 -7.11
C LEU A 29 3.25 -1.49 -7.01
N ALA A 30 4.00 -0.62 -6.31
CA ALA A 30 3.70 0.81 -6.26
C ALA A 30 3.70 1.46 -7.66
N ARG A 31 4.62 1.07 -8.55
CA ARG A 31 4.69 1.58 -9.93
C ARG A 31 3.47 1.20 -10.76
N LEU A 32 2.85 0.04 -10.52
CA LEU A 32 1.62 -0.37 -11.23
C LEU A 32 0.42 0.53 -10.91
N HIS A 33 0.44 1.19 -9.74
CA HIS A 33 -0.62 2.08 -9.27
C HIS A 33 -0.29 3.58 -9.43
N ASP A 34 0.94 3.93 -9.80
CA ASP A 34 1.43 5.32 -9.81
C ASP A 34 0.90 6.18 -10.96
N ARG A 35 0.76 5.61 -12.16
CA ARG A 35 0.32 6.29 -13.39
C ARG A 35 -0.08 5.24 -14.43
N GLU A 36 -0.69 5.65 -15.54
CA GLU A 36 -1.00 4.73 -16.63
C GLU A 36 0.23 3.92 -17.08
N PRO A 37 0.06 2.61 -17.38
CA PRO A 37 1.15 1.81 -17.93
C PRO A 37 1.50 2.29 -19.33
N ASP A 38 2.80 2.35 -19.61
CA ASP A 38 3.33 2.62 -20.93
C ASP A 38 4.04 1.38 -21.50
N ASP A 39 4.42 1.48 -22.77
CA ASP A 39 5.11 0.41 -23.50
C ASP A 39 6.47 0.06 -22.87
N ALA A 40 7.12 1.01 -22.19
CA ALA A 40 8.40 0.77 -21.51
C ALA A 40 8.20 -0.11 -20.27
N LEU A 41 7.24 0.24 -19.40
CA LEU A 41 6.91 -0.55 -18.21
C LEU A 41 6.53 -1.99 -18.58
N VAL A 42 5.70 -2.18 -19.61
CA VAL A 42 5.26 -3.52 -20.00
C VAL A 42 6.42 -4.37 -20.51
N ARG A 43 7.37 -3.78 -21.24
CA ARG A 43 8.59 -4.49 -21.65
C ARG A 43 9.50 -4.82 -20.47
N GLU A 44 9.65 -3.92 -19.51
CA GLU A 44 10.45 -4.15 -18.30
C GLU A 44 9.88 -5.32 -17.49
N LEU A 45 8.56 -5.35 -17.26
CA LEU A 45 7.89 -6.43 -16.55
C LEU A 45 8.05 -7.78 -17.26
N ARG A 46 7.94 -7.82 -18.60
CA ARG A 46 8.21 -9.04 -19.38
C ARG A 46 9.66 -9.50 -19.29
N ALA A 47 10.61 -8.56 -19.32
CA ALA A 47 12.04 -8.87 -19.28
C ALA A 47 12.47 -9.52 -17.97
N ILE A 48 11.76 -9.24 -16.88
CA ILE A 48 12.01 -9.84 -15.57
C ILE A 48 11.16 -11.09 -15.31
N ASP A 49 10.25 -11.50 -16.20
CA ASP A 49 9.27 -12.57 -15.97
C ASP A 49 8.25 -12.27 -14.84
N PHE A 50 7.76 -11.02 -14.79
CA PHE A 50 6.73 -10.64 -13.82
C PHE A 50 5.37 -11.27 -14.17
N PRO A 51 4.57 -11.76 -13.18
CA PRO A 51 4.81 -11.74 -11.73
C PRO A 51 5.63 -12.92 -11.18
N GLY A 52 6.11 -13.84 -12.03
CA GLY A 52 6.90 -15.02 -11.62
C GLY A 52 8.23 -14.68 -10.94
N SER A 53 8.74 -13.47 -11.13
CA SER A 53 9.96 -12.96 -10.51
C SER A 53 9.80 -12.42 -9.10
N LEU A 54 8.57 -12.35 -8.57
CA LEU A 54 8.31 -11.86 -7.23
C LEU A 54 9.03 -12.74 -6.19
N THR A 55 9.55 -12.09 -5.17
CA THR A 55 10.32 -12.72 -4.09
C THR A 55 9.43 -13.52 -3.16
N LEU A 56 8.25 -12.99 -2.84
CA LEU A 56 7.32 -13.69 -1.95
C LEU A 56 6.60 -14.84 -2.68
N PRO A 57 6.55 -16.03 -2.06
CA PRO A 57 5.77 -17.14 -2.58
C PRO A 57 4.27 -16.85 -2.40
N LEU A 58 3.56 -16.71 -3.51
CA LEU A 58 2.10 -16.58 -3.55
C LEU A 58 1.45 -17.95 -3.77
N ASP A 59 1.71 -18.86 -2.82
CA ASP A 59 1.43 -20.30 -2.92
C ASP A 59 0.06 -20.70 -2.37
N ASP A 60 -0.73 -19.77 -1.84
CA ASP A 60 -2.10 -20.05 -1.44
C ASP A 60 -3.05 -19.98 -2.65
N GLY A 61 -4.35 -20.24 -2.42
CA GLY A 61 -5.34 -20.22 -3.50
C GLY A 61 -5.47 -18.83 -4.14
N ALA A 62 -5.55 -17.79 -3.30
CA ALA A 62 -5.77 -16.42 -3.73
C ALA A 62 -4.52 -15.82 -4.41
N GLY A 63 -3.33 -16.08 -3.87
CA GLY A 63 -2.06 -15.66 -4.44
C GLY A 63 -1.80 -16.23 -5.83
N ARG A 64 -2.01 -17.54 -6.02
CA ARG A 64 -1.89 -18.17 -7.35
C ARG A 64 -2.87 -17.58 -8.36
N GLU A 65 -4.12 -17.37 -7.94
CA GLU A 65 -5.13 -16.74 -8.80
C GLU A 65 -4.71 -15.32 -9.20
N ALA A 66 -4.21 -14.53 -8.24
CA ALA A 66 -3.75 -13.17 -8.50
C ALA A 66 -2.57 -13.13 -9.47
N CYS A 67 -1.58 -14.02 -9.32
CA CYS A 67 -0.48 -14.18 -10.27
C CYS A 67 -0.98 -14.54 -11.67
N MET A 68 -1.93 -15.48 -11.78
CA MET A 68 -2.50 -15.86 -13.08
C MET A 68 -3.24 -14.71 -13.76
N ILE A 69 -4.03 -13.93 -13.02
CA ILE A 69 -4.75 -12.76 -13.59
C ILE A 69 -3.74 -11.74 -14.12
N MET A 70 -2.70 -11.42 -13.36
CA MET A 70 -1.69 -10.44 -13.79
C MET A 70 -0.84 -10.95 -14.96
N ALA A 71 -0.41 -12.21 -14.93
CA ALA A 71 0.32 -12.84 -16.03
C ALA A 71 -0.52 -12.82 -17.33
N HIS A 72 -1.79 -13.21 -17.22
CA HIS A 72 -2.72 -13.16 -18.35
C HIS A 72 -2.93 -11.74 -18.88
N ALA A 73 -3.06 -10.75 -17.99
CA ALA A 73 -3.18 -9.36 -18.41
C ALA A 73 -1.96 -8.86 -19.19
N LEU A 74 -0.75 -9.27 -18.79
CA LEU A 74 0.50 -8.98 -19.52
C LEU A 74 0.58 -9.69 -20.87
N GLU A 75 0.13 -10.94 -20.96
CA GLU A 75 0.10 -11.72 -22.21
C GLU A 75 -0.89 -11.14 -23.23
N MET A 76 -2.00 -10.57 -22.77
CA MET A 76 -3.02 -9.99 -23.63
C MET A 76 -2.59 -8.67 -24.31
N LEU A 77 -1.56 -8.00 -23.78
CA LEU A 77 -1.01 -6.81 -24.40
C LEU A 77 -0.11 -7.19 -25.59
N PRO A 78 -0.09 -6.42 -26.69
CA PRO A 78 0.84 -6.67 -27.79
C PRO A 78 2.30 -6.42 -27.38
N ASP A 79 3.25 -6.94 -28.16
CA ASP A 79 4.70 -6.69 -27.95
C ASP A 79 5.05 -5.19 -28.02
N LYS A 80 4.34 -4.47 -28.90
CA LYS A 80 4.40 -3.02 -29.01
C LYS A 80 2.99 -2.46 -28.86
N ILE A 81 2.79 -1.65 -27.83
CA ILE A 81 1.49 -1.08 -27.50
C ILE A 81 1.19 0.10 -28.44
N GLY A 82 0.10 -0.01 -29.20
CA GLY A 82 -0.39 1.05 -30.07
C GLY A 82 -1.16 2.12 -29.29
N GLN A 83 -1.31 3.31 -29.87
CA GLN A 83 -1.95 4.46 -29.21
C GLN A 83 -3.36 4.13 -28.69
N SER A 84 -4.18 3.40 -29.45
CA SER A 84 -5.53 3.02 -29.03
C SER A 84 -5.56 2.26 -27.71
N VAL A 85 -4.61 1.32 -27.51
CA VAL A 85 -4.52 0.52 -26.28
C VAL A 85 -3.99 1.38 -25.13
N LEU A 86 -3.04 2.28 -25.39
CA LEU A 86 -2.58 3.25 -24.39
C LEU A 86 -3.71 4.18 -23.94
N ASP A 87 -4.55 4.64 -24.86
CA ASP A 87 -5.70 5.50 -24.55
C ASP A 87 -6.74 4.75 -23.69
N GLU A 88 -6.99 3.46 -23.97
CA GLU A 88 -7.85 2.60 -23.15
C GLU A 88 -7.30 2.40 -21.73
N LEU A 89 -5.99 2.12 -21.62
CA LEU A 89 -5.31 1.98 -20.33
C LEU A 89 -5.31 3.30 -19.54
N ALA A 90 -5.10 4.43 -20.21
CA ALA A 90 -5.16 5.76 -19.58
C ALA A 90 -6.59 6.12 -19.14
N ALA A 91 -7.61 5.78 -19.93
CA ALA A 91 -9.01 6.00 -19.56
C ALA A 91 -9.41 5.17 -18.34
N ASP A 92 -9.00 3.90 -18.28
CA ASP A 92 -9.27 3.03 -17.12
C ASP A 92 -8.48 3.50 -15.88
N TYR A 93 -7.22 3.91 -16.05
CA TYR A 93 -6.44 4.55 -14.99
C TYR A 93 -7.16 5.78 -14.43
N ALA A 94 -7.61 6.70 -15.29
CA ALA A 94 -8.35 7.87 -14.86
C ALA A 94 -9.65 7.48 -14.12
N SER A 95 -10.36 6.44 -14.61
CA SER A 95 -11.56 5.89 -14.00
C SER A 95 -11.35 5.39 -12.56
N ILE A 96 -10.19 4.79 -12.29
CA ILE A 96 -9.88 4.19 -10.98
C ILE A 96 -9.23 5.21 -10.03
N TYR A 97 -8.21 5.92 -10.49
CA TYR A 97 -7.31 6.68 -9.61
C TYR A 97 -7.60 8.17 -9.56
N LEU A 98 -8.24 8.75 -10.58
CA LEU A 98 -8.40 10.21 -10.69
C LEU A 98 -9.84 10.68 -10.45
N ASN A 99 -10.84 9.93 -10.95
CA ASN A 99 -12.24 10.36 -10.92
C ASN A 99 -13.18 9.41 -10.18
N HIS A 100 -12.69 8.27 -9.70
CA HIS A 100 -13.47 7.24 -8.99
C HIS A 100 -14.69 6.72 -9.77
N GLY A 101 -14.63 6.71 -11.10
CA GLY A 101 -15.70 6.32 -12.02
C GLY A 101 -16.17 4.87 -11.85
N VAL A 102 -15.32 3.98 -11.31
CA VAL A 102 -15.70 2.60 -10.93
C VAL A 102 -16.23 2.49 -9.49
N GLY A 103 -16.35 3.61 -8.77
CA GLY A 103 -16.71 3.64 -7.35
C GLY A 103 -15.62 3.10 -6.42
N ALA A 104 -14.37 3.07 -6.88
CA ALA A 104 -13.19 2.74 -6.10
C ALA A 104 -12.33 3.99 -5.92
N SER A 105 -11.72 4.13 -4.74
CA SER A 105 -10.73 5.17 -4.46
C SER A 105 -9.42 4.54 -4.03
N PRO A 106 -8.26 5.01 -4.52
CA PRO A 106 -6.96 4.57 -4.05
C PRO A 106 -6.54 5.23 -2.72
N GLN A 107 -7.49 5.81 -1.97
CA GLN A 107 -7.24 6.49 -0.68
C GLN A 107 -7.94 5.74 0.44
N GLU A 108 -7.22 5.44 1.53
CA GLU A 108 -7.75 4.73 2.71
C GLU A 108 -9.00 5.38 3.28
N SER A 109 -9.02 6.70 3.41
CA SER A 109 -10.09 7.41 4.09
C SER A 109 -11.47 7.15 3.49
N VAL A 110 -11.56 6.97 2.16
CA VAL A 110 -12.83 6.67 1.46
C VAL A 110 -13.42 5.32 1.87
N TRP A 111 -12.61 4.41 2.40
CA TRP A 111 -13.04 3.06 2.77
C TRP A 111 -13.24 2.89 4.27
N THR A 112 -12.49 3.63 5.09
CA THR A 112 -12.54 3.52 6.54
C THR A 112 -13.49 4.51 7.19
N ASP A 113 -13.82 5.60 6.50
CA ASP A 113 -14.79 6.59 6.96
C ASP A 113 -16.23 6.13 6.69
N GLU A 114 -17.14 6.39 7.62
CA GLU A 114 -18.55 5.98 7.51
C GLU A 114 -19.27 6.70 6.36
N ASP A 115 -18.86 7.94 6.05
CA ASP A 115 -19.40 8.76 4.97
C ASP A 115 -18.62 8.62 3.65
N GLY A 116 -17.55 7.81 3.65
CA GLY A 116 -16.71 7.54 2.47
C GLY A 116 -15.96 8.78 1.96
N LEU A 117 -15.61 9.71 2.86
CA LEU A 117 -14.99 10.97 2.49
C LEU A 117 -13.46 10.85 2.29
N ILE A 118 -12.92 11.70 1.41
CA ILE A 118 -11.47 11.87 1.25
C ILE A 118 -10.88 12.70 2.41
N CYS A 119 -9.59 12.53 2.69
CA CYS A 119 -8.82 13.35 3.65
C CYS A 119 -9.37 13.35 5.10
N GLN A 120 -9.79 12.18 5.60
CA GLN A 120 -10.29 12.01 6.97
C GLN A 120 -9.16 11.58 7.94
N ASP A 121 -9.55 11.16 9.14
CA ASP A 121 -8.66 10.80 10.25
C ASP A 121 -7.52 9.85 9.84
N SER A 122 -7.76 8.87 8.97
CA SER A 122 -6.73 7.94 8.48
C SER A 122 -5.59 8.66 7.75
N MET A 123 -5.87 9.68 6.93
CA MET A 123 -4.84 10.48 6.26
C MET A 123 -3.91 11.17 7.27
N PHE A 124 -4.46 11.71 8.35
CA PHE A 124 -3.65 12.35 9.40
C PHE A 124 -2.84 11.34 10.22
N GLN A 125 -3.37 10.12 10.41
CA GLN A 125 -2.64 9.05 11.09
C GLN A 125 -1.49 8.53 10.22
N VAL A 126 -1.72 8.28 8.93
CA VAL A 126 -0.68 7.90 7.97
C VAL A 126 0.40 8.99 7.86
N ARG A 127 0.02 10.28 7.89
CA ARG A 127 0.99 11.37 7.93
C ARG A 127 1.88 11.32 9.18
N GLN A 128 1.33 10.98 10.34
CA GLN A 128 2.12 10.85 11.58
C GLN A 128 3.14 9.71 11.48
N TRP A 129 2.77 8.60 10.84
CA TRP A 129 3.72 7.53 10.51
C TRP A 129 4.88 8.06 9.67
N TYR A 130 4.60 8.78 8.59
CA TYR A 130 5.66 9.34 7.73
C TYR A 130 6.57 10.29 8.52
N GLN A 131 5.99 11.20 9.31
CA GLN A 131 6.75 12.16 10.11
C GLN A 131 7.64 11.49 11.17
N ALA A 132 7.18 10.39 11.78
CA ALA A 132 7.96 9.63 12.75
C ALA A 132 9.24 9.03 12.15
N HIS A 133 9.24 8.75 10.83
CA HIS A 133 10.40 8.28 10.07
C HIS A 133 11.11 9.42 9.30
N GLY A 134 10.79 10.69 9.60
CA GLY A 134 11.40 11.83 8.93
C GLY A 134 11.03 11.97 7.45
N LEU A 135 9.90 11.39 7.04
CA LEU A 135 9.38 11.43 5.68
C LEU A 135 8.23 12.43 5.54
N GLU A 136 8.08 12.96 4.33
CA GLU A 136 6.93 13.76 3.92
C GLU A 136 6.56 13.46 2.47
N VAL A 137 5.27 13.55 2.14
CA VAL A 137 4.83 13.41 0.75
C VAL A 137 5.14 14.70 -0.04
N PRO A 138 5.54 14.62 -1.33
CA PRO A 138 5.95 15.80 -2.09
C PRO A 138 4.88 16.88 -2.25
N ASP A 139 3.63 16.48 -2.49
CA ASP A 139 2.50 17.40 -2.64
C ASP A 139 1.18 16.69 -2.30
N TRP A 140 0.78 16.79 -1.03
CA TRP A 140 -0.45 16.17 -0.52
C TRP A 140 -1.72 16.64 -1.26
N ARG A 141 -1.69 17.81 -1.92
CA ARG A 141 -2.85 18.32 -2.67
C ARG A 141 -3.05 17.60 -4.00
N LYS A 142 -2.00 17.02 -4.57
CA LYS A 142 -2.08 16.21 -5.78
C LYS A 142 -2.37 14.75 -5.45
N ARG A 143 -1.75 14.25 -4.39
CA ARG A 143 -1.92 12.88 -3.92
C ARG A 143 -1.87 12.89 -2.39
N PRO A 144 -3.00 12.62 -1.70
CA PRO A 144 -3.05 12.59 -0.24
C PRO A 144 -2.10 11.56 0.37
N ASP A 145 -1.75 11.76 1.64
CA ASP A 145 -0.81 10.91 2.39
C ASP A 145 -1.29 9.45 2.44
N ASP A 146 -2.59 9.19 2.50
CA ASP A 146 -3.19 7.86 2.57
C ASP A 146 -3.42 7.18 1.22
N HIS A 147 -2.80 7.68 0.15
CA HIS A 147 -2.88 7.06 -1.16
C HIS A 147 -2.08 5.74 -1.23
N LEU A 148 -2.63 4.71 -1.87
CA LEU A 148 -2.06 3.36 -2.03
C LEU A 148 -0.56 3.38 -2.34
N VAL A 149 -0.17 4.15 -3.36
CA VAL A 149 1.23 4.27 -3.80
C VAL A 149 2.17 4.69 -2.66
N TYR A 150 1.78 5.67 -1.85
CA TYR A 150 2.62 6.13 -0.73
C TYR A 150 2.63 5.12 0.41
N GLN A 151 1.51 4.45 0.69
CA GLN A 151 1.48 3.37 1.67
C GLN A 151 2.40 2.20 1.28
N LEU A 152 2.39 1.77 0.00
CA LEU A 152 3.29 0.74 -0.51
C LEU A 152 4.77 1.15 -0.43
N GLN A 153 5.07 2.39 -0.81
CA GLN A 153 6.43 2.95 -0.71
C GLN A 153 6.90 3.04 0.75
N PHE A 154 6.00 3.36 1.67
CA PHE A 154 6.31 3.42 3.08
C PHE A 154 6.60 2.04 3.67
N VAL A 155 5.81 1.02 3.33
CA VAL A 155 6.13 -0.37 3.71
C VAL A 155 7.50 -0.76 3.15
N ALA A 156 7.79 -0.44 1.88
CA ALA A 156 9.09 -0.72 1.28
C ALA A 156 10.25 -0.02 2.01
N HIS A 157 10.01 1.20 2.51
CA HIS A 157 10.97 1.95 3.32
C HIS A 157 11.21 1.29 4.68
N LEU A 158 10.16 0.89 5.40
CA LEU A 158 10.29 0.20 6.69
C LEU A 158 11.11 -1.08 6.58
N LEU A 159 10.95 -1.85 5.49
CA LEU A 159 11.72 -3.07 5.27
C LEU A 159 13.20 -2.81 4.90
N MET A 160 13.55 -1.59 4.46
CA MET A 160 14.93 -1.17 4.20
C MET A 160 15.63 -0.59 5.42
N GLU A 161 14.89 -0.10 6.42
CA GLU A 161 15.44 0.35 7.69
C GLU A 161 15.97 -0.88 8.44
N LYS A 162 17.20 -1.25 8.10
CA LYS A 162 17.86 -2.53 8.39
C LYS A 162 17.61 -3.07 9.81
N GLU A 163 17.24 -4.36 9.85
CA GLU A 163 17.52 -5.35 10.90
C GLU A 163 17.14 -5.00 12.35
N THR A 164 16.12 -4.18 12.57
CA THR A 164 15.49 -4.14 13.89
C THR A 164 14.18 -4.92 13.84
N GLU A 165 13.99 -5.79 14.83
CA GLU A 165 12.68 -6.37 15.15
C GLU A 165 11.60 -5.27 15.25
N GLU A 166 12.00 -4.08 15.68
CA GLU A 166 11.18 -2.86 15.72
C GLU A 166 10.68 -2.42 14.33
N ALA A 167 11.54 -2.35 13.30
CA ALA A 167 11.12 -1.97 11.95
C ALA A 167 10.15 -2.99 11.35
N LEU A 168 10.39 -4.29 11.58
CA LEU A 168 9.47 -5.36 11.16
C LEU A 168 8.13 -5.26 11.91
N GLN A 169 8.16 -4.95 13.20
CA GLN A 169 6.97 -4.71 14.00
C GLN A 169 6.19 -3.49 13.48
N GLN A 170 6.88 -2.41 13.13
CA GLN A 170 6.27 -1.22 12.54
C GLN A 170 5.63 -1.53 11.19
N ALA A 171 6.29 -2.29 10.32
CA ALA A 171 5.72 -2.72 9.04
C ALA A 171 4.45 -3.57 9.26
N ALA A 172 4.51 -4.54 10.18
CA ALA A 172 3.36 -5.37 10.54
C ALA A 172 2.19 -4.53 11.08
N THR A 173 2.47 -3.60 12.00
CA THR A 173 1.46 -2.71 12.56
C THR A 173 0.86 -1.79 11.51
N PHE A 174 1.68 -1.18 10.64
CA PHE A 174 1.18 -0.31 9.58
C PHE A 174 0.28 -1.07 8.59
N LEU A 175 0.63 -2.31 8.25
CA LEU A 175 -0.22 -3.17 7.42
C LEU A 175 -1.57 -3.46 8.11
N ASP A 176 -1.56 -3.83 9.39
CA ASP A 176 -2.77 -4.18 10.16
C ASP A 176 -3.69 -2.97 10.41
N GLU A 177 -3.10 -1.82 10.74
CA GLU A 177 -3.83 -0.61 11.16
C GLU A 177 -4.23 0.31 10.01
N HIS A 178 -3.58 0.18 8.85
CA HIS A 178 -3.84 0.99 7.66
C HIS A 178 -4.10 0.11 6.43
N LEU A 179 -3.05 -0.28 5.71
CA LEU A 179 -3.16 -0.74 4.32
C LEU A 179 -4.13 -1.93 4.13
N LEU A 180 -4.09 -2.93 5.01
CA LEU A 180 -4.92 -4.15 4.86
C LEU A 180 -6.38 -3.97 5.29
N ARG A 181 -6.74 -2.85 5.92
CA ARG A 181 -8.14 -2.57 6.28
C ARG A 181 -9.02 -2.29 5.06
N TRP A 182 -8.42 -1.83 3.96
CA TRP A 182 -9.15 -1.32 2.82
C TRP A 182 -8.67 -1.84 1.46
N LEU A 183 -7.42 -2.31 1.36
CA LEU A 183 -6.83 -2.78 0.11
C LEU A 183 -7.61 -3.95 -0.52
N GLY A 184 -8.06 -4.92 0.30
CA GLY A 184 -8.86 -6.04 -0.18
C GLY A 184 -10.20 -5.60 -0.83
N PRO A 185 -11.04 -4.81 -0.13
CA PRO A 185 -12.23 -4.19 -0.72
C PRO A 185 -11.96 -3.36 -1.98
N PHE A 186 -10.88 -2.56 -1.99
CA PHE A 186 -10.43 -1.79 -3.15
C PHE A 186 -10.13 -2.72 -4.34
N ALA A 187 -9.29 -3.73 -4.14
CA ALA A 187 -8.91 -4.67 -5.18
C ALA A 187 -10.10 -5.40 -5.77
N ARG A 188 -11.01 -5.90 -4.94
CA ARG A 188 -12.25 -6.56 -5.41
C ARG A 188 -13.12 -5.61 -6.24
N ARG A 189 -13.22 -4.33 -5.85
CA ARG A 189 -14.03 -3.37 -6.59
C ARG A 189 -13.41 -3.00 -7.92
N VAL A 190 -12.08 -2.82 -7.97
CA VAL A 190 -11.35 -2.57 -9.21
C VAL A 190 -11.49 -3.78 -10.13
N ALA A 191 -11.15 -4.99 -9.67
CA ALA A 191 -11.21 -6.20 -10.50
C ALA A 191 -12.62 -6.49 -11.05
N GLY A 192 -13.68 -6.15 -10.32
CA GLY A 192 -15.05 -6.33 -10.77
C GLY A 192 -15.59 -5.26 -11.71
N ARG A 193 -14.87 -4.15 -11.93
CA ARG A 193 -15.41 -2.96 -12.64
C ARG A 193 -14.45 -2.25 -13.59
N CYS A 194 -13.15 -2.56 -13.54
CA CYS A 194 -12.18 -1.99 -14.47
C CYS A 194 -12.51 -2.37 -15.92
N ALA A 195 -12.15 -1.50 -16.85
CA ALA A 195 -12.36 -1.72 -18.27
C ALA A 195 -11.29 -2.65 -18.88
N THR A 196 -10.11 -2.73 -18.27
CA THR A 196 -8.94 -3.45 -18.78
C THR A 196 -8.49 -4.56 -17.83
N PRO A 197 -8.03 -5.72 -18.35
CA PRO A 197 -7.47 -6.79 -17.52
C PRO A 197 -6.26 -6.35 -16.68
N TRP A 198 -5.51 -5.34 -17.15
CA TRP A 198 -4.34 -4.79 -16.48
C TRP A 198 -4.64 -4.39 -15.03
N PHE A 199 -5.69 -3.60 -14.79
CA PHE A 199 -5.98 -3.11 -13.45
C PHE A 199 -6.64 -4.15 -12.55
N ALA A 200 -7.35 -5.14 -13.12
CA ALA A 200 -7.78 -6.32 -12.36
C ALA A 200 -6.57 -7.09 -11.84
N GLY A 201 -5.58 -7.36 -12.70
CA GLY A 201 -4.34 -8.04 -12.33
C GLY A 201 -3.55 -7.27 -11.29
N ALA A 202 -3.27 -5.98 -11.55
CA ALA A 202 -2.49 -5.15 -10.64
C ALA A 202 -3.10 -5.06 -9.25
N ALA A 203 -4.41 -4.77 -9.14
CA ALA A 203 -5.05 -4.59 -7.84
C ALA A 203 -5.16 -5.93 -7.07
N THR A 204 -5.49 -7.03 -7.75
CA THR A 204 -5.62 -8.35 -7.12
C THR A 204 -4.25 -8.87 -6.66
N LEU A 205 -3.20 -8.70 -7.48
CA LEU A 205 -1.84 -9.09 -7.14
C LEU A 205 -1.30 -8.31 -5.95
N THR A 206 -1.47 -6.99 -5.94
CA THR A 206 -1.03 -6.15 -4.82
C THR A 206 -1.72 -6.55 -3.51
N ALA A 207 -3.04 -6.81 -3.54
CA ALA A 207 -3.77 -7.25 -2.35
C ALA A 207 -3.27 -8.61 -1.84
N ALA A 208 -3.11 -9.60 -2.72
CA ALA A 208 -2.60 -10.92 -2.34
C ALA A 208 -1.16 -10.86 -1.80
N TYR A 209 -0.32 -10.03 -2.41
CA TYR A 209 1.05 -9.82 -1.93
C TYR A 209 1.09 -9.22 -0.54
N MET A 210 0.28 -8.20 -0.24
CA MET A 210 0.29 -7.58 1.09
C MET A 210 -0.19 -8.54 2.18
N GLU A 211 -1.15 -9.42 1.87
CA GLU A 211 -1.57 -10.48 2.80
C GLU A 211 -0.44 -11.49 3.06
N SER A 212 0.20 -11.98 2.00
CA SER A 212 1.35 -12.91 2.11
C SER A 212 2.51 -12.28 2.87
N LEU A 213 2.85 -11.02 2.59
CA LEU A 213 3.86 -10.27 3.33
C LEU A 213 3.51 -10.21 4.82
N ARG A 214 2.25 -9.92 5.15
CA ARG A 214 1.84 -9.82 6.55
C ARG A 214 1.92 -11.15 7.28
N ASP A 215 1.59 -12.26 6.62
CA ASP A 215 1.72 -13.61 7.17
C ASP A 215 3.19 -13.96 7.42
N ILE A 216 4.09 -13.64 6.48
CA ILE A 216 5.53 -13.83 6.65
C ILE A 216 6.09 -12.99 7.80
N LEU A 217 5.64 -11.73 7.94
CA LEU A 217 6.03 -10.90 9.09
C LEU A 217 5.54 -11.50 10.42
N ALA A 218 4.36 -12.13 10.45
CA ALA A 218 3.86 -12.82 11.64
C ALA A 218 4.75 -14.01 12.01
N GLU A 219 5.22 -14.78 11.02
CA GLU A 219 6.14 -15.90 11.22
C GLU A 219 7.51 -15.43 11.73
N ILE A 220 8.09 -14.40 11.10
CA ILE A 220 9.40 -13.84 11.49
C ILE A 220 9.35 -13.29 12.92
N LEU A 221 8.30 -12.52 13.24
CA LEU A 221 8.12 -11.92 14.57
C LEU A 221 7.64 -12.93 15.64
N GLN A 222 7.23 -14.14 15.23
CA GLN A 222 6.58 -15.13 16.10
C GLN A 222 5.35 -14.56 16.84
N GLN A 223 4.62 -13.67 16.17
CA GLN A 223 3.45 -13.00 16.72
C GLN A 223 2.26 -13.23 15.78
N PRO A 224 1.12 -13.73 16.28
CA PRO A 224 -0.07 -13.89 15.45
C PRO A 224 -0.59 -12.53 14.99
N ARG A 225 -1.30 -12.54 13.86
CA ARG A 225 -2.01 -11.35 13.39
C ARG A 225 -3.09 -10.96 14.42
N PRO A 226 -3.27 -9.66 14.71
CA PRO A 226 -4.32 -9.21 15.59
C PRO A 226 -5.70 -9.50 15.00
N THR A 227 -6.70 -9.69 15.86
CA THR A 227 -8.08 -9.86 15.38
C THR A 227 -8.65 -8.52 14.89
N PRO A 228 -9.70 -8.53 14.04
CA PRO A 228 -10.38 -7.31 13.64
C PRO A 228 -10.83 -6.44 14.82
N GLU A 229 -11.29 -7.04 15.91
CA GLU A 229 -11.69 -6.34 17.13
C GLU A 229 -10.51 -5.67 17.84
N GLU A 230 -9.35 -6.33 17.86
CA GLU A 230 -8.12 -5.75 18.43
C GLU A 230 -7.62 -4.57 17.59
N ILE A 231 -7.67 -4.69 16.26
CA ILE A 231 -7.34 -3.59 15.35
C ILE A 231 -8.30 -2.42 15.60
N GLU A 232 -9.61 -2.66 15.62
CA GLU A 232 -10.60 -1.60 15.87
C GLU A 232 -10.38 -0.92 17.23
N ALA A 233 -10.03 -1.69 18.27
CA ALA A 233 -9.72 -1.15 19.58
C ALA A 233 -8.46 -0.25 19.59
N ARG A 234 -7.43 -0.60 18.81
CA ARG A 234 -6.21 0.21 18.64
C ARG A 234 -6.46 1.49 17.86
N MET A 235 -7.31 1.41 16.83
CA MET A 235 -7.64 2.52 15.93
C MET A 235 -8.67 3.51 16.49
N LYS A 236 -9.33 3.18 17.60
CA LYS A 236 -10.22 4.14 18.28
C LYS A 236 -9.44 5.36 18.75
N PRO A 237 -9.89 6.59 18.44
CA PRO A 237 -9.21 7.78 18.88
C PRO A 237 -9.14 7.81 20.41
N LYS A 238 -7.92 7.85 20.96
CA LYS A 238 -7.67 8.08 22.38
C LYS A 238 -8.02 9.53 22.71
N ARG A 239 -9.31 9.88 22.81
CA ARG A 239 -9.74 11.22 23.19
C ARG A 239 -9.16 11.58 24.56
N PRO A 240 -8.44 12.71 24.74
CA PRO A 240 -8.71 13.54 25.88
C PRO A 240 -10.09 14.15 25.63
N VAL A 241 -11.08 13.81 26.45
CA VAL A 241 -12.30 14.61 26.52
C VAL A 241 -11.92 15.91 27.23
N GLU A 242 -11.33 16.86 26.52
CA GLU A 242 -11.38 18.25 26.97
C GLU A 242 -12.78 18.76 26.62
N GLU A 243 -13.67 18.76 27.62
CA GLU A 243 -14.87 19.58 27.59
C GLU A 243 -14.41 21.04 27.47
N VAL A 244 -14.29 21.54 26.24
CA VAL A 244 -14.14 22.98 26.02
C VAL A 244 -15.48 23.60 26.44
N PRO A 245 -15.55 24.38 27.53
CA PRO A 245 -16.79 25.03 27.91
C PRO A 245 -17.10 26.03 26.81
N VAL A 246 -18.21 25.82 26.11
CA VAL A 246 -18.70 26.78 25.12
C VAL A 246 -19.19 28.00 25.89
N ALA A 247 -18.28 28.92 26.22
CA ALA A 247 -18.62 30.24 26.71
C ALA A 247 -19.14 31.07 25.53
N PHE A 248 -20.43 30.91 25.21
CA PHE A 248 -21.12 31.81 24.30
C PHE A 248 -21.20 33.19 24.96
N MET A 249 -20.36 34.13 24.53
CA MET A 249 -20.45 35.55 24.89
C MET A 249 -21.07 36.31 23.71
N PRO A 250 -22.39 36.56 23.70
CA PRO A 250 -22.99 37.43 22.71
C PRO A 250 -22.50 38.87 22.93
N GLY A 251 -21.97 39.45 21.85
CA GLY A 251 -21.32 40.76 21.85
C GLY A 251 -22.18 41.87 22.44
N MET A 252 -21.56 42.66 23.33
CA MET A 252 -22.00 44.02 23.60
C MET A 252 -21.78 44.84 22.33
N GLY A 253 -22.87 45.22 21.66
CA GLY A 253 -22.81 46.17 20.56
C GLY A 253 -22.21 47.51 21.02
N PRO A 254 -21.57 48.27 20.13
CA PRO A 254 -20.97 49.54 20.49
C PRO A 254 -22.06 50.51 20.95
N VAL A 255 -21.86 51.11 22.12
CA VAL A 255 -22.66 52.24 22.60
C VAL A 255 -22.10 53.48 21.92
N VAL A 256 -22.86 54.05 20.98
CA VAL A 256 -22.67 55.41 20.47
C VAL A 256 -24.02 56.08 20.33
#